data_AF-A0A484Z828-F1
#
_entry.id   AF-A0A484Z828-F1
#
_cell.length_a   1.000
_cell.length_b   1.000
_cell.length_c   1.000
_cell.angle_alpha   90.00
_cell.angle_beta   90.00
_cell.angle_gamma   90.00
#
_symmetry.space_group_name_H-M   'P 1'
#
loop_
_entity.id
_entity.type
_entity.pdbx_description
1 polymer ?
#
loop_
_entity_poly.entity_id
_entity_poly.type
_entity_poly.pdbx_seq_one_letter_code
_entity_poly.pdbx_strand_id
1 'polypeptide(L)'
;MLPSFIVILMGLDPTRILVMSQVLLSFGIALALVPLLIFTSDKSLMGELVNTTLVKRAGWAIVVVVVALNLWLLAGTALGL
;
A
#
# COMPACT_ATOMS: atom_id res chain seq x y z
N MET A 1 8.78 -16.63 -8.94
CA MET A 1 9.95 -17.34 -9.53
C MET A 1 10.17 -16.93 -10.99
N LEU A 2 9.18 -17.09 -11.89
CA LEU A 2 9.30 -16.64 -13.29
C LEU A 2 9.76 -15.17 -13.46
N PRO A 3 9.22 -14.19 -12.70
CA PRO A 3 9.66 -12.78 -12.84
C PRO A 3 11.13 -12.58 -12.45
N SER A 4 11.59 -13.32 -11.44
CA SER A 4 12.97 -13.26 -10.94
C SER A 4 13.97 -13.77 -11.97
N PHE A 5 13.64 -14.84 -12.71
CA PHE A 5 14.48 -15.35 -13.80
C PHE A 5 14.56 -14.37 -14.99
N ILE A 6 13.44 -13.73 -15.36
CA ILE A 6 13.42 -12.72 -16.42
C ILE A 6 14.35 -11.55 -16.07
N VAL A 7 14.31 -11.09 -14.82
CA VAL A 7 15.17 -9.99 -14.32
C VAL A 7 16.66 -10.33 -14.39
N ILE A 8 17.03 -11.54 -13.97
CA ILE A 8 18.42 -12.03 -14.03
C ILE A 8 18.91 -12.12 -15.48
N LEU A 9 18.08 -12.66 -16.39
CA LEU A 9 18.42 -12.78 -17.80
C LEU A 9 18.53 -11.41 -18.51
N MET A 10 17.77 -10.40 -18.06
CA MET A 10 17.88 -9.03 -18.55
C MET A 10 19.06 -8.25 -17.94
N GLY A 11 19.81 -8.83 -17.01
CA GLY A 11 20.97 -8.18 -16.37
C GLY A 11 20.59 -6.96 -15.50
N LEU A 12 19.35 -6.86 -15.05
CA LEU A 12 18.90 -5.74 -14.22
C LEU A 12 19.33 -5.92 -12.76
N ASP A 13 19.63 -4.80 -12.09
CA ASP A 13 19.98 -4.78 -10.67
C ASP A 13 18.86 -5.37 -9.79
N PRO A 14 19.10 -6.50 -9.10
CA PRO A 14 18.09 -7.16 -8.28
C PRO A 14 17.55 -6.27 -7.16
N THR A 15 18.43 -5.44 -6.58
CA THR A 15 18.07 -4.51 -5.50
C THR A 15 17.04 -3.49 -5.95
N ARG A 16 17.18 -2.94 -7.17
CA ARG A 16 16.24 -1.93 -7.70
C ARG A 16 14.88 -2.54 -8.01
N ILE A 17 14.87 -3.74 -8.56
CA ILE A 17 13.65 -4.52 -8.82
C ILE A 17 12.94 -4.89 -7.51
N LEU A 18 13.72 -5.26 -6.48
CA LEU A 18 13.19 -5.58 -5.17
C LEU A 18 12.52 -4.34 -4.56
N VAL A 19 13.18 -3.18 -4.57
CA VAL A 19 12.61 -1.91 -4.12
C VAL A 19 11.32 -1.59 -4.90
N MET A 20 11.33 -1.70 -6.23
CA MET A 20 10.14 -1.49 -7.07
C MET A 20 8.98 -2.44 -6.73
N SER A 21 9.28 -3.70 -6.43
CA SER A 21 8.26 -4.67 -6.01
C SER A 21 7.63 -4.26 -4.68
N GLN A 22 8.43 -3.74 -3.75
CA GLN A 22 7.93 -3.23 -2.47
C GLN A 22 7.08 -1.97 -2.65
N VAL A 23 7.45 -1.08 -3.57
CA VAL A 23 6.62 0.08 -3.91
C VAL A 23 5.25 -0.37 -4.40
N LEU A 24 5.22 -1.28 -5.36
CA LEU A 24 3.98 -1.79 -5.95
C LEU A 24 3.08 -2.50 -4.91
N LEU A 25 3.67 -3.36 -4.07
CA LEU A 25 2.94 -4.06 -3.00
C LEU A 25 2.34 -3.08 -2.00
N SER A 26 3.09 -2.05 -1.64
CA SER A 26 2.69 -1.06 -0.65
C SER A 26 1.55 -0.14 -1.15
N PHE A 27 1.49 0.15 -2.46
CA PHE A 27 0.28 0.71 -3.09
C PHE A 27 -0.92 -0.24 -3.01
N GLY A 28 -0.71 -1.54 -3.21
CA GLY A 28 -1.75 -2.56 -3.06
C GLY A 28 -2.36 -2.58 -1.66
N ILE A 29 -1.52 -2.44 -0.62
CA ILE A 29 -1.97 -2.37 0.78
C ILE A 29 -2.83 -1.11 1.01
N ALA A 30 -2.40 0.05 0.52
CA ALA A 30 -3.19 1.27 0.64
C ALA A 30 -4.57 1.13 -0.02
N LEU A 31 -4.61 0.57 -1.23
CA LEU A 31 -5.85 0.31 -1.97
C LEU A 31 -6.75 -0.73 -1.29
N ALA A 32 -6.20 -1.69 -0.54
CA ALA A 32 -6.98 -2.65 0.22
C ALA A 32 -7.54 -2.06 1.52
N LEU A 33 -6.77 -1.20 2.20
CA LEU A 33 -7.16 -0.61 3.49
C LEU A 33 -8.31 0.40 3.36
N VAL A 34 -8.36 1.18 2.28
CA VAL A 34 -9.43 2.17 2.04
C VAL A 34 -10.83 1.52 2.01
N PRO A 35 -11.14 0.54 1.15
CA PRO A 35 -12.44 -0.12 1.12
C PRO A 35 -12.71 -0.92 2.39
N LEU A 36 -11.68 -1.52 3.01
CA LEU A 36 -11.84 -2.18 4.32
C LEU A 36 -12.36 -1.21 5.38
N LEU A 37 -11.78 0.00 5.46
CA LEU A 37 -12.24 1.06 6.37
C LEU A 37 -13.64 1.56 6.04
N ILE A 38 -13.99 1.64 4.76
CA ILE A 38 -15.34 2.00 4.31
C ILE A 38 -16.35 0.94 4.77
N PHE A 39 -16.11 -0.34 4.47
CA PHE A 39 -17.02 -1.43 4.80
C PHE A 39 -17.14 -1.66 6.31
N THR A 40 -16.04 -1.56 7.05
CA THR A 40 -16.04 -1.71 8.53
C THR A 40 -16.67 -0.51 9.26
N SER A 41 -16.82 0.62 8.57
CA SER A 41 -17.50 1.81 9.10
C SER A 41 -18.98 1.87 8.70
N ASP A 42 -19.46 0.94 7.87
CA ASP A 42 -20.83 0.94 7.36
C ASP A 42 -21.77 0.19 8.33
N LYS A 43 -22.72 0.93 8.90
CA LYS A 43 -23.72 0.36 9.82
C LYS A 43 -24.67 -0.63 9.14
N SER A 44 -24.89 -0.50 7.83
CA SER A 44 -25.71 -1.45 7.06
C SER A 44 -25.01 -2.79 6.86
N LEU A 45 -23.67 -2.80 6.81
CA LEU A 45 -22.87 -4.03 6.62
C LEU A 45 -22.46 -4.69 7.95
N MET A 46 -22.08 -3.89 8.96
CA MET A 46 -21.55 -4.39 10.24
C MET A 46 -22.58 -4.43 11.38
N GLY A 47 -23.74 -3.79 11.23
CA GLY A 47 -24.76 -3.71 12.28
C GLY A 47 -24.22 -3.04 13.55
N GLU A 48 -24.32 -3.75 14.68
CA GLU A 48 -23.83 -3.27 15.98
C GLU A 48 -22.31 -3.35 16.15
N LEU A 49 -21.61 -4.10 15.30
CA LEU A 49 -20.15 -4.29 15.34
C LEU A 49 -19.38 -3.25 14.51
N VAL A 50 -20.01 -2.10 14.23
CA VAL A 50 -19.35 -1.00 13.51
C VAL A 50 -18.14 -0.49 14.29
N ASN A 51 -17.08 -0.16 13.55
CA ASN A 51 -15.90 0.47 14.12
C ASN A 51 -16.26 1.75 14.89
N THR A 52 -15.75 1.85 16.11
CA THR A 52 -15.86 3.08 16.91
C THR A 52 -15.12 4.23 16.22
N THR A 53 -15.54 5.47 16.50
CA THR A 53 -14.95 6.69 15.90
C THR A 53 -13.43 6.78 16.09
N LEU A 54 -12.90 6.23 17.19
CA LEU A 54 -11.46 6.14 17.45
C LEU A 54 -10.75 5.21 16.47
N VAL A 55 -11.27 3.99 16.27
CA VAL A 55 -10.70 3.01 15.33
C VAL A 55 -10.77 3.54 13.90
N LYS A 56 -11.89 4.17 13.52
CA LYS A 56 -12.04 4.81 12.21
C LYS A 56 -11.00 5.90 11.98
N ARG A 57 -10.79 6.79 12.95
CA ARG A 57 -9.79 7.88 12.86
C ARG A 57 -8.36 7.34 12.81
N ALA A 58 -8.04 6.37 13.66
CA ALA A 58 -6.73 5.73 13.66
C ALA A 58 -6.44 5.02 12.33
N GLY A 59 -7.40 4.27 11.79
CA GLY A 59 -7.26 3.60 10.50
C GLY A 59 -7.07 4.59 9.35
N TRP A 60 -7.86 5.67 9.30
CA TRP A 60 -7.66 6.71 8.30
C TRP A 60 -6.32 7.43 8.43
N ALA A 61 -5.84 7.68 9.65
CA ALA A 61 -4.51 8.25 9.87
C ALA A 61 -3.40 7.33 9.33
N ILE A 62 -3.49 6.02 9.59
CA ILE A 62 -2.54 5.02 9.06
C ILE A 62 -2.57 5.01 7.53
N VAL A 63 -3.76 5.00 6.91
CA VAL A 63 -3.89 5.04 5.44
C VAL A 63 -3.22 6.28 4.86
N VAL A 64 -3.46 7.45 5.45
CA VAL A 64 -2.84 8.71 4.99
C VAL A 64 -1.31 8.64 5.09
N VAL A 65 -0.77 8.15 6.21
CA VAL A 65 0.68 8.02 6.41
C VAL A 65 1.28 7.04 5.39
N VAL A 66 0.66 5.87 5.20
CA VAL A 66 1.14 4.87 4.24
C VAL A 66 1.12 5.44 2.82
N VAL A 67 0.03 6.07 2.40
CA VAL A 67 -0.08 6.67 1.06
C VAL A 67 0.97 7.78 0.87
N ALA A 68 1.15 8.65 1.85
CA ALA A 68 2.14 9.73 1.79
C ALA A 68 3.58 9.19 1.65
N LEU A 69 3.95 8.19 2.45
CA LEU A 69 5.28 7.55 2.38
C LEU A 69 5.49 6.83 1.04
N ASN A 70 4.46 6.17 0.51
CA ASN A 70 4.53 5.55 -0.81
C ASN A 70 4.73 6.57 -1.93
N LEU A 71 3.98 7.67 -1.90
CA LEU A 71 4.12 8.75 -2.88
C LEU A 71 5.49 9.39 -2.81
N TRP A 72 6.02 9.64 -1.60
CA TRP A 72 7.39 10.13 -1.42
C TRP A 72 8.41 9.19 -2.05
N LEU A 73 8.34 7.89 -1.71
CA LEU A 73 9.30 6.90 -2.19
C LEU A 73 9.20 6.73 -3.71
N LEU A 74 7.98 6.72 -4.26
CA LEU A 74 7.76 6.70 -5.71
C LEU A 74 8.35 7.94 -6.38
N ALA A 75 8.11 9.13 -5.83
CA ALA A 75 8.66 10.38 -6.36
C ALA A 75 10.18 10.39 -6.31
N GLY A 76 10.80 9.97 -5.19
CA GLY A 76 12.26 9.84 -5.08
C GLY A 76 12.82 8.87 -6.13
N THR A 77 12.23 7.67 -6.23
CA THR A 77 12.71 6.67 -7.17
C THR A 77 12.47 7.05 -8.64
N ALA A 78 11.41 7.82 -8.94
CA ALA A 78 11.11 8.32 -10.28
C ALA A 78 11.99 9.52 -10.67
N LEU A 79 12.30 10.41 -9.72
CA LEU A 79 13.14 11.59 -9.92
C LEU A 79 14.65 11.27 -9.82
N GLY A 80 15.02 10.06 -9.40
CA GLY A 80 16.40 9.63 -9.27
C GLY A 80 17.13 10.29 -8.09
N LEU A 81 16.38 10.74 -7.08
CA LEU A 81 16.90 11.17 -5.77
C LEU A 81 17.14 9.94 -4.88
#